data_AF-A0A7W2EVK6-F1
#
_entry.id   AF-A0A7W2EVK6-F1
#
_cell.length_a   1.000
_cell.length_b   1.000
_cell.length_c   1.000
_cell.angle_alpha   90.00
_cell.angle_beta   90.00
_cell.angle_gamma   90.00
#
_symmetry.space_group_name_H-M   'P 1'
#
loop_
_entity.id
_entity.type
_entity.pdbx_description
1 polymer ?
#
loop_
_entity_poly.entity_id
_entity_poly.type
_entity_poly.pdbx_seq_one_letter_code
_entity_poly.pdbx_strand_id
1 'polypeptide(L)'
;MNAKRNVSPRSLGSGLEKVDRHQIQPDEYLELPEITDEMLARGKVNKGGRPRLANPRQLISLRLPADVIARWKATGPGWQTRMAERLSEI
;
A
#
# COMPACT_ATOMS: atom_id res chain seq x y z
N MET A 1 25.93 -5.68 10.60
CA MET A 1 26.12 -5.89 9.15
C MET A 1 24.83 -5.50 8.45
N ASN A 2 24.84 -4.46 7.61
CA ASN A 2 23.62 -3.99 6.93
C ASN A 2 23.58 -4.61 5.52
N ALA A 3 22.61 -5.51 5.29
CA ALA A 3 22.46 -6.15 3.98
C ALA A 3 22.07 -5.10 2.94
N LYS A 4 22.98 -4.79 2.02
CA LYS A 4 22.66 -3.99 0.84
C LYS A 4 21.65 -4.77 0.00
N ARG A 5 20.38 -4.37 0.07
CA ARG A 5 19.34 -4.91 -0.81
C ARG A 5 19.66 -4.45 -2.23
N ASN A 6 19.98 -5.38 -3.10
CA ASN A 6 20.10 -5.13 -4.53
C ASN A 6 18.69 -4.86 -5.06
N VAL A 7 18.30 -3.58 -5.11
CA VAL A 7 17.07 -3.16 -5.78
C VAL A 7 17.33 -3.30 -7.28
N SER A 8 16.42 -3.96 -7.99
CA SER A 8 16.47 -4.05 -9.44
C SER A 8 16.55 -2.64 -10.07
N PRO A 9 17.37 -2.45 -11.13
CA PRO A 9 17.47 -1.16 -11.80
C PRO A 9 16.10 -0.65 -12.26
N ARG A 10 15.85 0.66 -12.12
CA ARG A 10 14.61 1.33 -12.56
C ARG A 10 14.36 1.24 -14.08
N SER A 11 15.37 0.81 -14.84
CA SER A 11 15.35 0.63 -16.29
C SER A 11 14.79 -0.73 -16.74
N LEU A 12 14.60 -1.68 -15.83
CA LEU A 12 13.86 -2.92 -16.11
C LEU A 12 12.37 -2.59 -16.14
N GLY A 13 11.94 -1.96 -17.23
CA GLY A 13 10.53 -1.76 -17.52
C GLY A 13 9.84 -3.11 -17.79
N SER A 14 8.57 -3.20 -17.45
CA SER A 14 7.72 -4.30 -17.88
C SER A 14 7.35 -4.09 -19.35
N GLY A 15 7.42 -5.15 -20.18
CA GLY A 15 7.02 -5.12 -21.59
C GLY A 15 5.51 -5.00 -21.83
N LEU A 16 4.83 -4.14 -21.05
CA LEU A 16 3.37 -4.00 -21.06
C LEU A 16 2.87 -3.48 -22.40
N GLU A 17 3.58 -2.56 -23.06
CA GLU A 17 3.19 -2.08 -24.40
C GLU A 17 3.13 -3.19 -25.46
N LYS A 18 3.91 -4.27 -25.30
CA LYS A 18 3.81 -5.44 -26.18
C LYS A 18 2.58 -6.27 -25.85
N VAL A 19 2.29 -6.45 -24.57
CA VAL A 19 1.11 -7.18 -24.07
C VAL A 19 -0.18 -6.44 -24.45
N ASP A 20 -0.23 -5.13 -24.24
CA ASP A 20 -1.40 -4.29 -24.54
C ASP A 20 -1.72 -4.22 -26.04
N ARG A 21 -0.71 -4.39 -26.90
CA ARG A 21 -0.91 -4.47 -28.36
C ARG A 21 -1.42 -5.83 -28.84
N HIS A 22 -1.30 -6.88 -28.03
CA HIS A 22 -1.70 -8.23 -28.43
C HIS A 22 -3.22 -8.34 -28.45
N GLN A 23 -3.78 -8.75 -29.58
CA GLN A 23 -5.19 -9.11 -29.69
C GLN A 23 -5.30 -10.62 -29.55
N ILE A 24 -5.99 -11.02 -28.50
CA ILE A 24 -6.19 -12.42 -28.14
C ILE A 24 -7.08 -13.10 -29.19
N GLN A 25 -6.57 -14.18 -29.79
CA GLN A 25 -7.32 -15.03 -30.71
C GLN A 25 -7.88 -16.30 -30.04
N PRO A 26 -9.03 -16.83 -30.51
CA PRO A 26 -9.65 -18.02 -29.91
C PRO A 26 -8.79 -19.28 -29.99
N ASP A 27 -7.98 -19.44 -31.04
CA ASP A 27 -7.11 -20.62 -31.22
C ASP A 27 -5.99 -20.71 -30.17
N GLU A 28 -5.58 -19.57 -29.60
CA GLU A 28 -4.56 -19.49 -28.55
C GLU A 28 -4.94 -20.26 -27.27
N TYR A 29 -6.23 -20.60 -27.10
CA TYR A 29 -6.75 -21.26 -25.91
C TYR A 29 -7.26 -22.68 -26.13
N LEU A 30 -7.22 -23.21 -27.36
CA LEU A 30 -7.76 -24.54 -27.66
C LEU A 30 -7.07 -25.67 -26.88
N GLU A 31 -5.80 -25.48 -26.53
CA GLU A 31 -5.02 -26.44 -25.76
C GLU A 31 -5.12 -26.24 -24.25
N LEU A 32 -5.74 -25.15 -23.79
CA LEU A 32 -5.89 -24.91 -22.36
C LEU A 32 -6.97 -25.82 -21.76
N PRO A 33 -6.76 -26.32 -20.54
CA PRO A 33 -7.80 -27.06 -19.83
C PRO A 33 -8.96 -26.13 -19.48
N GLU A 34 -10.17 -26.68 -19.54
CA GLU A 34 -11.38 -26.01 -19.05
C GLU A 34 -11.27 -25.73 -17.55
N ILE A 35 -11.75 -24.56 -17.12
CA ILE A 35 -11.80 -24.21 -15.70
C ILE A 35 -12.97 -24.94 -15.06
N THR A 36 -12.67 -25.91 -14.19
CA THR A 36 -13.72 -26.67 -13.46
C THR A 36 -14.16 -25.96 -12.18
N ASP A 37 -15.32 -26.35 -11.66
CA ASP A 37 -15.85 -25.85 -10.40
C ASP A 37 -14.93 -26.22 -9.22
N GLU A 38 -14.28 -27.39 -9.23
CA GLU A 38 -13.30 -27.76 -8.19
C GLU A 38 -12.06 -26.85 -8.22
N MET A 39 -11.63 -26.42 -9.41
CA MET A 39 -10.51 -25.49 -9.58
C MET A 39 -10.83 -24.09 -9.04
N LEU A 40 -12.07 -23.65 -9.17
CA LEU A 40 -12.57 -22.42 -8.56
C LEU A 40 -12.70 -22.55 -7.05
N ALA A 41 -13.25 -23.66 -6.56
CA ALA A 41 -13.46 -23.91 -5.14
C ALA A 41 -12.17 -23.93 -4.31
N ARG A 42 -11.04 -24.38 -4.90
CA ARG A 42 -9.71 -24.30 -4.24
C ARG A 42 -9.09 -22.90 -4.25
N GLY A 43 -9.64 -21.96 -5.02
CA GLY A 43 -9.11 -20.61 -5.18
C GLY A 43 -9.26 -19.79 -3.90
N LYS A 44 -8.15 -19.30 -3.33
CA LYS A 44 -8.18 -18.37 -2.20
C LYS A 44 -7.86 -16.95 -2.67
N VAL A 45 -8.81 -16.04 -2.50
CA VAL A 45 -8.56 -14.61 -2.72
C VAL A 45 -7.72 -14.08 -1.56
N ASN A 46 -6.41 -14.04 -1.78
CA ASN A 46 -5.53 -13.25 -0.92
C ASN A 46 -5.76 -11.78 -1.30
N LYS A 47 -6.52 -11.05 -0.48
CA LYS A 47 -6.54 -9.58 -0.54
C LYS A 47 -5.13 -9.09 -0.24
N GLY A 48 -4.31 -8.99 -1.29
CA GLY A 48 -2.99 -8.38 -1.22
C GLY A 48 -3.11 -6.99 -0.60
N GLY A 49 -2.05 -6.53 0.05
CA GLY A 49 -2.02 -5.23 0.71
C GLY A 49 -1.18 -5.25 1.97
N ARG A 50 -0.88 -4.06 2.50
CA ARG A 50 -0.20 -3.92 3.78
C ARG A 50 -1.11 -4.46 4.89
N PRO A 51 -0.59 -5.27 5.83
CA PRO A 51 -1.34 -5.64 7.02
C PRO A 51 -1.94 -4.40 7.69
N ARG A 52 -3.20 -4.50 8.12
CA ARG A 52 -3.86 -3.42 8.86
C ARG A 52 -3.07 -3.18 10.15
N LEU A 53 -2.79 -1.91 10.46
CA LEU A 53 -2.22 -1.52 11.75
C LEU A 53 -3.25 -1.83 12.84
N ALA A 54 -2.78 -2.38 13.97
CA ALA A 54 -3.65 -2.69 15.11
C ALA A 54 -4.29 -1.43 15.71
N ASN A 55 -3.56 -0.31 15.73
CA ASN A 55 -4.05 0.98 16.21
C ASN A 55 -3.68 2.10 15.21
N PRO A 56 -4.50 2.32 14.17
CA PRO A 56 -4.27 3.41 13.22
C PRO A 56 -4.64 4.76 13.86
N ARG A 57 -3.92 5.83 13.49
CA ARG A 57 -4.30 7.19 13.86
C ARG A 57 -5.69 7.52 13.33
N GLN A 58 -6.56 8.02 14.18
CA GLN A 58 -7.90 8.46 13.79
C GLN A 58 -7.89 9.95 13.44
N LEU A 59 -8.48 10.30 12.30
CA LEU A 59 -8.69 11.69 11.92
C LEU A 59 -9.91 12.22 12.68
N ILE A 60 -9.67 13.08 13.67
CA ILE A 60 -10.72 13.71 14.47
C ILE A 60 -10.69 15.23 14.33
N SER A 61 -11.84 15.87 14.52
CA SER A 61 -11.94 17.33 14.64
C SER A 61 -11.81 17.73 16.12
N LEU A 62 -10.60 18.11 16.53
CA LEU A 62 -10.32 18.59 17.89
C LEU A 62 -10.17 20.12 17.89
N ARG A 63 -10.83 20.80 18.83
CA ARG A 63 -10.64 22.25 19.06
C ARG A 63 -9.60 22.47 20.13
N LEU A 64 -8.56 23.24 19.79
CA LEU A 64 -7.49 23.64 20.69
C LEU A 64 -7.38 25.17 20.68
N PRO A 65 -6.97 25.80 21.80
CA PRO A 65 -6.61 27.21 21.82
C PRO A 65 -5.56 27.55 20.74
N ALA A 66 -5.70 28.73 20.13
CA ALA A 66 -4.87 29.13 18.99
C ALA A 66 -3.38 29.27 19.36
N ASP A 67 -3.09 29.73 20.58
CA ASP A 67 -1.75 29.85 21.15
C ASP A 67 -1.06 28.48 21.29
N VAL A 68 -1.80 27.45 21.69
CA VAL A 68 -1.29 26.07 21.79
C VAL A 68 -0.89 25.57 20.40
N ILE A 69 -1.74 25.76 19.39
CA ILE A 69 -1.43 25.36 18.01
C ILE A 69 -0.21 26.13 17.49
N ALA A 70 -0.12 27.43 17.78
CA ALA A 70 1.01 28.26 17.35
C ALA A 70 2.33 27.78 17.96
N ARG A 71 2.36 27.50 19.26
CA ARG A 71 3.54 26.94 19.95
C ARG A 71 3.98 25.62 19.35
N TRP A 72 3.03 24.72 19.04
CA TRP A 72 3.37 23.46 18.39
C TRP A 72 3.89 23.65 16.97
N LYS A 73 3.24 24.47 16.14
CA LYS A 73 3.72 24.77 14.78
C LYS A 73 5.13 25.35 14.77
N ALA A 74 5.48 26.19 15.76
CA ALA A 74 6.82 26.76 15.91
C ALA A 74 7.91 25.70 16.14
N THR A 75 7.56 24.48 16.58
CA THR A 75 8.52 23.37 16.69
C THR A 75 8.98 22.82 15.33
N GLY A 76 8.37 23.26 14.22
CA GLY A 76 8.75 22.90 12.86
C GLY A 76 7.99 21.67 12.31
N PRO A 77 8.46 21.11 11.17
CA PRO A 77 7.84 19.96 10.54
C PRO A 77 7.68 18.78 11.50
N GLY A 78 6.56 18.07 11.39
CA GLY A 78 6.25 16.93 12.26
C GLY A 78 5.69 17.29 13.64
N TRP A 79 5.36 18.56 13.90
CA TRP A 79 4.77 18.99 15.18
C TRP A 79 3.51 18.21 15.59
N GLN A 80 2.66 17.79 14.65
CA GLN A 80 1.47 16.98 14.94
C GLN A 80 1.83 15.59 15.46
N THR A 81 2.91 14.99 14.94
CA THR A 81 3.40 13.69 15.41
C THR A 81 3.95 13.80 16.83
N ARG A 82 4.78 14.81 17.10
CA ARG A 82 5.28 15.08 18.46
C ARG A 82 4.15 15.37 19.44
N MET A 83 3.13 16.11 19.01
CA MET A 83 1.95 16.38 19.83
C MET A 83 1.20 15.09 20.16
N ALA A 84 0.99 14.21 19.16
CA ALA A 84 0.33 12.93 19.36
C ALA A 84 1.12 12.00 20.30
N GLU A 85 2.45 11.96 20.17
CA GLU A 85 3.34 11.21 21.08
C GLU A 85 3.19 11.69 22.52
N ARG A 86 3.22 13.01 22.74
CA ARG A 86 3.01 13.58 24.09
C ARG A 86 1.63 13.27 24.67
N LEU A 87 0.59 13.23 23.85
CA LEU A 87 -0.75 12.86 24.29
C LEU A 87 -0.90 11.37 24.59
N SER A 88 -0.04 10.52 24.03
CA SER A 88 -0.03 9.08 24.30
C SER A 88 0.73 8.67 25.57
N GLU A 89 1.51 9.57 26.14
CA GLU A 89 2.26 9.38 27.40
C GLU A 89 1.43 9.74 28.65
N ILE A 90 0.23 10.30 28.47
CA ILE A 90 -0.73 10.63 29.54
C ILE A 90 -1.50 9.37 29.94
#